data_AF-D0NH03-F1
#
_entry.id   AF-D0NH03-F1
#
_cell.length_a   1.000
_cell.length_b   1.000
_cell.length_c   1.000
_cell.angle_alpha   90.00
_cell.angle_beta   90.00
_cell.angle_gamma   90.00
#
_symmetry.space_group_name_H-M   'P 1'
#
loop_
_entity.id
_entity.type
_entity.pdbx_description
1 polymer ?
#
loop_
_entity_poly.entity_id
_entity_poly.type
_entity_poly.pdbx_seq_one_letter_code
_entity_poly.pdbx_strand_id
1 'polypeptide(L)'
;MSVEFNTLNRSFRPGDDHIWTSLEKPDGVNGAMELYSHNMTSTMCDDDGTCFFYIKAVDEVNVIHVYNMYTHPPGYVDAYFFYRAAMVQSWNKFCFQGGMLDVRAQLPGAVTEASGNPDLALGKNGKVKTTKYYPTWPGIWMMGNLGRAIFSASTNRMWPFSYDRCELDVFDPANQRISAYRSARRRWSRCVVVTADCPRNAG
;
A
#
# COMPACT_ATOMS: atom_id res chain seq x y z
N MET A 1 2.54 -17.42 8.63
CA MET A 1 1.51 -17.40 7.56
C MET A 1 2.22 -17.03 6.27
N SER A 2 1.96 -17.75 5.18
CA SER A 2 2.53 -17.50 3.86
C SER A 2 1.44 -17.62 2.78
N VAL A 3 1.69 -17.05 1.60
CA VAL A 3 0.80 -17.14 0.43
C VAL A 3 1.65 -17.32 -0.81
N GLU A 4 1.44 -18.41 -1.55
CA GLU A 4 2.20 -18.76 -2.76
C GLU A 4 1.49 -18.37 -4.07
N PHE A 5 0.24 -17.90 -4.01
CA PHE A 5 -0.54 -17.47 -5.19
C PHE A 5 -0.83 -18.56 -6.25
N ASN A 6 -0.87 -19.84 -5.85
CA ASN A 6 -1.08 -21.00 -6.75
C ASN A 6 -2.51 -21.24 -7.28
N THR A 7 -3.45 -20.34 -7.01
CA THR A 7 -4.83 -20.47 -7.50
C THR A 7 -4.98 -19.59 -8.72
N LEU A 8 -5.23 -20.14 -9.90
CA LEU A 8 -5.44 -19.37 -11.13
C LEU A 8 -6.66 -18.44 -11.02
N ASN A 9 -6.57 -17.22 -11.56
CA ASN A 9 -7.66 -16.24 -11.58
C ASN A 9 -8.26 -15.94 -10.20
N ARG A 10 -7.43 -15.93 -9.15
CA ARG A 10 -7.85 -15.60 -7.79
C ARG A 10 -8.30 -14.13 -7.74
N SER A 11 -9.55 -13.92 -7.35
CA SER A 11 -10.08 -12.58 -7.13
C SER A 11 -9.61 -12.04 -5.77
N PHE A 12 -9.26 -10.76 -5.76
CA PHE A 12 -8.93 -10.04 -4.53
C PHE A 12 -9.99 -8.98 -4.17
N ARG A 13 -11.16 -9.02 -4.79
CA ARG A 13 -12.24 -8.08 -4.46
C ARG A 13 -12.64 -8.22 -2.99
N PRO A 14 -13.19 -7.16 -2.37
CA PRO A 14 -13.70 -7.24 -1.01
C PRO A 14 -14.69 -8.40 -0.84
N GLY A 15 -14.34 -9.35 0.03
CA GLY A 15 -15.14 -10.55 0.32
C GLY A 15 -14.64 -11.84 -0.34
N ASP A 16 -13.91 -11.75 -1.45
CA ASP A 16 -13.50 -12.94 -2.22
C ASP A 16 -12.27 -13.63 -1.62
N ASP A 17 -11.40 -12.86 -0.98
CA ASP A 17 -10.16 -13.38 -0.41
C ASP A 17 -10.05 -13.16 1.10
N HIS A 18 -9.59 -14.17 1.83
CA HIS A 18 -9.49 -14.14 3.28
C HIS A 18 -8.25 -13.38 3.80
N ILE A 19 -7.20 -13.17 2.99
CA ILE A 19 -5.95 -12.51 3.41
C ILE A 19 -5.80 -11.14 2.77
N TRP A 20 -6.12 -11.03 1.48
CA TRP A 20 -5.83 -9.88 0.65
C TRP A 20 -7.12 -9.15 0.24
N THR A 21 -7.00 -7.85 -0.04
CA THR A 21 -8.10 -7.03 -0.53
C THR A 21 -7.57 -6.00 -1.51
N SER A 22 -8.02 -6.03 -2.75
CA SER A 22 -7.73 -4.99 -3.73
C SER A 22 -8.56 -3.73 -3.46
N LEU A 23 -8.11 -2.60 -3.99
CA LEU A 23 -8.72 -1.29 -3.78
C LEU A 23 -9.25 -0.72 -5.10
N GLU A 24 -10.31 0.09 -5.00
CA GLU A 24 -10.92 0.84 -6.11
C GLU A 24 -11.04 2.31 -5.70
N LYS A 25 -10.01 3.10 -5.99
CA LYS A 25 -9.90 4.51 -5.58
C LYS A 25 -8.71 5.17 -6.30
N PRO A 26 -8.74 6.49 -6.56
CA PRO A 26 -7.51 7.24 -6.82
C PRO A 26 -6.53 7.10 -5.66
N ASP A 27 -5.23 6.94 -5.93
CA ASP A 27 -4.21 6.91 -4.87
C ASP A 27 -4.30 8.21 -4.04
N GLY A 28 -4.15 9.35 -4.74
CA GLY A 28 -4.37 10.68 -4.18
C GLY A 28 -3.35 11.12 -3.14
N VAL A 29 -2.24 10.40 -2.97
CA VAL A 29 -1.08 10.82 -2.15
C VAL A 29 0.18 10.93 -3.00
N ASN A 30 1.19 11.65 -2.50
CA ASN A 30 2.54 11.76 -3.11
C ASN A 30 2.60 12.19 -4.59
N GLY A 31 1.56 12.84 -5.12
CA GLY A 31 1.50 13.22 -6.53
C GLY A 31 1.31 12.02 -7.48
N ALA A 32 0.78 10.91 -6.97
CA ALA A 32 0.39 9.75 -7.77
C ALA A 32 -0.57 10.13 -8.91
N MET A 33 -0.34 9.56 -10.07
CA MET A 33 -1.07 9.84 -11.32
C MET A 33 -2.04 8.71 -11.69
N GLU A 34 -2.13 7.69 -10.85
CA GLU A 34 -2.86 6.46 -11.08
C GLU A 34 -4.13 6.32 -10.25
N LEU A 35 -5.07 5.55 -10.82
CA LEU A 35 -6.21 4.99 -10.13
C LEU A 35 -5.95 3.52 -9.82
N TYR A 36 -6.23 3.09 -8.59
CA TYR A 36 -6.29 1.67 -8.28
C TYR A 36 -7.64 1.09 -8.66
N SER A 37 -7.62 -0.06 -9.33
CA SER A 37 -8.82 -0.81 -9.68
C SER A 37 -8.73 -2.29 -9.35
N HIS A 38 -9.88 -2.88 -9.03
CA HIS A 38 -10.00 -4.29 -8.69
C HIS A 38 -9.61 -5.23 -9.84
N ASN A 39 -9.79 -4.80 -11.10
CA ASN A 39 -9.53 -5.59 -12.30
C ASN A 39 -8.10 -5.48 -12.84
N MET A 40 -7.22 -4.75 -12.15
CA MET A 40 -5.81 -4.60 -12.51
C MET A 40 -4.90 -5.56 -11.74
N THR A 41 -5.47 -6.55 -11.06
CA THR A 41 -4.70 -7.56 -10.33
C THR A 41 -5.44 -8.88 -10.30
N SER A 42 -4.67 -9.96 -10.38
CA SER A 42 -5.14 -11.34 -10.23
C SER A 42 -3.91 -12.21 -10.06
N THR A 43 -4.11 -13.52 -10.19
CA THR A 43 -3.05 -14.52 -10.31
C THR A 43 -3.11 -15.17 -11.69
N MET A 44 -1.94 -15.44 -12.25
CA MET A 44 -1.75 -16.12 -13.53
C MET A 44 -0.77 -17.28 -13.33
N CYS A 45 -0.79 -18.27 -14.21
CA CYS A 45 0.22 -19.32 -14.24
C CYS A 45 0.83 -19.39 -15.63
N ASP A 46 2.15 -19.57 -15.68
CA ASP A 46 2.89 -19.83 -16.91
C ASP A 46 2.71 -21.29 -17.36
N ASP A 47 3.14 -21.59 -18.58
CA ASP A 47 3.04 -22.93 -19.18
C ASP A 47 3.84 -24.00 -18.40
N ASP A 48 4.83 -23.59 -17.61
CA ASP A 48 5.64 -24.45 -16.74
C ASP A 48 4.95 -24.81 -15.41
N GLY A 49 3.73 -24.29 -15.18
CA GLY A 49 2.96 -24.49 -13.97
C GLY A 49 3.31 -23.53 -12.83
N THR A 50 4.25 -22.60 -13.02
CA THR A 50 4.57 -21.56 -12.05
C THR A 50 3.46 -20.53 -12.02
N CYS A 51 2.76 -20.42 -10.89
CA CYS A 51 1.75 -19.40 -10.68
C CYS A 51 2.33 -18.18 -9.94
N PHE A 52 1.84 -17.00 -10.29
CA PHE A 52 2.27 -15.74 -9.70
C PHE A 52 1.12 -14.75 -9.58
N PHE A 53 1.26 -13.87 -8.59
CA PHE A 53 0.47 -12.66 -8.47
C PHE A 53 0.99 -11.59 -9.44
N TYR A 54 0.09 -10.89 -10.11
CA TYR A 54 0.46 -9.78 -10.97
C TYR A 54 -0.35 -8.51 -10.67
N ILE A 55 0.28 -7.38 -10.98
CA ILE A 55 -0.37 -6.07 -11.08
C ILE A 55 -0.18 -5.62 -12.52
N LYS A 56 -1.28 -5.27 -13.16
CA LYS A 56 -1.30 -4.64 -14.47
C LYS A 56 -1.30 -3.13 -14.29
N ALA A 57 -0.54 -2.44 -15.13
CA ALA A 57 -0.63 -1.00 -15.29
C ALA A 57 -1.00 -0.69 -16.75
N VAL A 58 -1.92 0.26 -16.96
CA VAL A 58 -2.35 0.70 -18.30
C VAL A 58 -2.41 2.21 -18.36
N ASP A 59 -2.16 2.74 -19.56
CA ASP A 59 -2.36 4.15 -19.89
C ASP A 59 -3.86 4.36 -20.13
N GLU A 60 -4.52 5.07 -19.23
CA GLU A 60 -5.96 5.32 -19.32
C GLU A 60 -6.32 6.62 -18.60
N VAL A 61 -6.83 7.60 -19.35
CA VAL A 61 -7.25 8.88 -18.79
C VAL A 61 -8.58 8.71 -18.06
N ASN A 62 -8.55 9.01 -16.77
CA ASN A 62 -9.69 8.98 -15.87
C ASN A 62 -9.87 10.36 -15.24
N VAL A 63 -11.12 10.82 -15.17
CA VAL A 63 -11.47 12.10 -14.55
C VAL A 63 -12.39 11.82 -13.37
N ILE A 64 -12.05 12.36 -12.20
CA ILE A 64 -12.85 12.23 -10.99
C ILE A 64 -13.17 13.62 -10.46
N HIS A 65 -14.46 13.87 -10.24
CA HIS A 65 -14.94 15.06 -9.54
C HIS A 65 -14.74 14.89 -8.04
N VAL A 66 -13.77 15.61 -7.47
CA VAL A 66 -13.41 15.53 -6.06
C VAL A 66 -13.60 16.88 -5.37
N TYR A 67 -13.95 16.85 -4.09
CA TYR A 67 -13.99 18.05 -3.27
C TYR A 67 -12.58 18.40 -2.78
N ASN A 68 -12.09 19.58 -3.15
CA ASN A 68 -10.79 20.08 -2.72
C ASN A 68 -10.97 21.10 -1.60
N MET A 69 -10.56 20.71 -0.38
CA MET A 69 -10.59 21.59 0.80
C MET A 69 -9.44 22.61 0.84
N TYR A 70 -8.44 22.44 -0.02
CA TYR A 70 -7.23 23.27 -0.06
C TYR A 70 -7.32 24.43 -1.06
N THR A 71 -8.40 24.53 -1.84
CA THR A 71 -8.66 25.71 -2.68
C THR A 71 -9.35 26.81 -1.88
N HIS A 72 -9.21 28.06 -2.31
CA HIS A 72 -9.86 29.22 -1.70
C HIS A 72 -10.70 29.97 -2.75
N PRO A 73 -12.04 29.82 -2.77
CA PRO A 73 -12.86 29.04 -1.85
C PRO A 73 -12.75 27.50 -2.07
N PRO A 74 -13.01 26.68 -1.03
CA PRO A 74 -13.12 25.23 -1.17
C PRO A 74 -14.23 24.85 -2.14
N GLY A 75 -13.98 23.88 -3.03
CA GLY A 75 -14.93 23.54 -4.08
C GLY A 75 -14.64 22.21 -4.75
N TYR A 76 -15.57 21.78 -5.60
CA TYR A 76 -15.38 20.61 -6.46
C TYR A 76 -14.46 20.96 -7.62
N VAL A 77 -13.51 20.07 -7.92
CA VAL A 77 -12.57 20.18 -9.02
C VAL A 77 -12.43 18.84 -9.74
N ASP A 78 -12.05 18.93 -11.01
CA ASP A 78 -11.78 17.75 -11.84
C ASP A 78 -10.33 17.34 -11.65
N ALA A 79 -10.11 16.15 -11.10
CA ALA A 79 -8.81 15.55 -10.97
C ALA A 79 -8.58 14.54 -12.11
N TYR A 80 -7.45 14.69 -12.80
CA TYR A 80 -7.06 13.82 -13.91
C TYR A 80 -6.05 12.77 -13.43
N PHE A 81 -6.32 11.52 -13.76
CA PHE A 81 -5.44 10.38 -13.56
C PHE A 81 -5.14 9.78 -14.93
N PHE A 82 -3.87 9.55 -15.24
CA PHE A 82 -3.43 9.13 -16.57
C PHE A 82 -3.18 7.63 -16.66
N TYR A 83 -3.14 6.95 -15.51
CA TYR A 83 -2.82 5.54 -15.42
C TYR A 83 -3.85 4.82 -14.56
N ARG A 84 -4.02 3.52 -14.83
CA ARG A 84 -4.77 2.62 -13.96
C ARG A 84 -3.88 1.44 -13.58
N ALA A 85 -3.83 1.16 -12.28
CA ALA A 85 -3.01 0.10 -11.68
C ALA A 85 -3.80 -0.64 -10.59
N ALA A 86 -3.13 -1.44 -9.75
CA ALA A 86 -3.75 -2.08 -8.60
C ALA A 86 -2.91 -1.91 -7.34
N MET A 87 -3.62 -1.85 -6.20
CA MET A 87 -3.06 -2.00 -4.88
C MET A 87 -3.85 -3.08 -4.15
N VAL A 88 -3.14 -3.93 -3.43
CA VAL A 88 -3.70 -4.99 -2.60
C VAL A 88 -3.13 -4.86 -1.19
N GLN A 89 -3.98 -5.02 -0.18
CA GLN A 89 -3.60 -4.89 1.22
C GLN A 89 -4.25 -5.95 2.10
N SER A 90 -3.57 -6.31 3.18
CA SER A 90 -4.02 -7.28 4.19
C SER A 90 -4.49 -6.62 5.49
N TRP A 91 -4.87 -5.34 5.41
CA TRP A 91 -5.37 -4.55 6.54
C TRP A 91 -6.54 -5.25 7.23
N ASN A 92 -6.48 -5.37 8.56
CA ASN A 92 -7.43 -6.14 9.39
C ASN A 92 -7.60 -7.63 9.04
N LYS A 93 -6.70 -8.21 8.23
CA LYS A 93 -6.72 -9.64 7.86
C LYS A 93 -5.46 -10.38 8.28
N PHE A 94 -4.32 -9.70 8.24
CA PHE A 94 -3.02 -10.23 8.65
C PHE A 94 -2.40 -9.39 9.77
N CYS A 95 -1.81 -10.05 10.76
CA CYS A 95 -1.13 -9.41 11.87
C CYS A 95 0.28 -9.97 12.02
N PHE A 96 1.27 -9.07 12.06
CA PHE A 96 2.69 -9.41 12.21
C PHE A 96 3.26 -8.65 13.40
N GLN A 97 3.81 -9.37 14.39
CA GLN A 97 4.36 -8.79 15.63
C GLN A 97 5.84 -9.13 15.84
N GLY A 98 6.45 -9.89 14.93
CA GLY A 98 7.85 -10.32 15.00
C GLY A 98 8.10 -11.56 14.15
N GLY A 99 9.37 -11.74 13.75
CA GLY A 99 9.81 -12.83 12.87
C GLY A 99 10.49 -12.31 11.60
N MET A 100 10.49 -13.13 10.56
CA MET A 100 11.03 -12.81 9.24
C MET A 100 9.89 -12.74 8.23
N LEU A 101 9.96 -11.73 7.36
CA LEU A 101 9.04 -11.56 6.24
C LEU A 101 9.86 -11.62 4.96
N ASP A 102 9.59 -12.63 4.14
CA ASP A 102 10.23 -12.84 2.85
C ASP A 102 9.22 -12.63 1.72
N VAL A 103 9.65 -11.89 0.70
CA VAL A 103 8.88 -11.68 -0.54
C VAL A 103 9.79 -11.94 -1.72
N ARG A 104 9.36 -12.84 -2.60
CA ARG A 104 9.97 -13.00 -3.93
C ARG A 104 9.16 -12.17 -4.91
N ALA A 105 9.79 -11.15 -5.50
CA ALA A 105 9.14 -10.27 -6.46
C ALA A 105 10.01 -10.06 -7.70
N GLN A 106 9.35 -9.91 -8.84
CA GLN A 106 9.95 -9.41 -10.07
C GLN A 106 9.43 -7.99 -10.30
N LEU A 107 10.33 -7.01 -10.30
CA LEU A 107 9.95 -5.62 -10.47
C LEU A 107 9.68 -5.32 -11.96
N PRO A 108 8.70 -4.44 -12.26
CA PRO A 108 8.44 -4.00 -13.62
C PRO A 108 9.63 -3.23 -14.19
N GLY A 109 9.94 -3.48 -15.47
CA GLY A 109 11.01 -2.80 -16.18
C GLY A 109 11.31 -3.48 -17.52
N ALA A 110 11.45 -2.69 -18.57
CA ALA A 110 11.79 -3.20 -19.89
C ALA A 110 13.32 -3.36 -20.00
N VAL A 111 13.82 -4.46 -19.43
CA VAL A 111 15.27 -4.70 -19.23
C VAL A 111 15.87 -5.76 -20.19
N THR A 112 15.15 -6.11 -21.26
CA THR A 112 15.61 -7.08 -22.27
C THR A 112 15.98 -6.38 -23.57
N GLU A 113 16.91 -6.95 -24.35
CA GLU A 113 17.28 -6.38 -25.66
C GLU A 113 16.07 -6.25 -26.60
N ALA A 114 15.14 -7.20 -26.51
CA ALA A 114 13.89 -7.20 -27.27
C ALA A 114 13.01 -5.97 -27.01
N SER A 115 13.17 -5.28 -25.88
CA SER A 115 12.37 -4.10 -25.55
C SER A 115 12.85 -2.84 -26.27
N GLY A 116 14.01 -2.86 -26.95
CA GLY A 116 14.58 -1.68 -27.61
C GLY A 116 14.97 -0.56 -26.64
N ASN A 117 15.19 -0.89 -25.37
CA ASN A 117 15.53 0.10 -24.35
C ASN A 117 16.99 0.59 -24.54
N PRO A 118 17.21 1.87 -24.92
CA PRO A 118 18.55 2.37 -25.19
C PRO A 118 19.39 2.51 -23.91
N ASP A 119 18.75 2.56 -22.74
CA ASP A 119 19.46 2.70 -21.47
C ASP A 119 20.19 1.40 -21.07
N LEU A 120 19.89 0.27 -21.72
CA LEU A 120 20.62 -0.99 -21.52
C LEU A 120 22.11 -0.87 -21.85
N ALA A 121 22.45 -0.06 -22.86
CA ALA A 121 23.83 0.19 -23.26
C ALA A 121 24.65 0.93 -22.19
N LEU A 122 23.99 1.61 -21.25
CA LEU A 122 24.65 2.34 -20.16
C LEU A 122 25.17 1.40 -19.04
N GLY A 123 24.79 0.11 -19.09
CA GLY A 123 25.18 -0.89 -18.10
C GLY A 123 24.43 -0.76 -16.77
N LYS A 124 24.75 -1.66 -15.83
CA LYS A 124 24.02 -1.81 -14.54
C LYS A 124 23.98 -0.56 -13.67
N ASN A 125 24.98 0.32 -13.80
CA ASN A 125 25.11 1.55 -13.01
C ASN A 125 24.83 2.81 -13.85
N GLY A 126 24.33 2.63 -15.08
CA GLY A 126 23.98 3.71 -15.97
C GLY A 126 22.78 4.50 -15.45
N LYS A 127 22.86 5.83 -15.46
CA LYS A 127 21.70 6.67 -15.17
C LYS A 127 20.72 6.62 -16.34
N VAL A 128 19.53 6.11 -16.08
CA VAL A 128 18.38 6.08 -17.00
C VAL A 128 18.11 7.48 -17.55
N LYS A 129 17.93 7.59 -18.88
CA LYS A 129 17.57 8.85 -19.54
C LYS A 129 16.12 8.89 -19.96
N THR A 130 15.51 7.73 -20.20
CA THR A 130 14.13 7.63 -20.70
C THR A 130 13.22 6.98 -19.66
N THR A 131 12.19 7.71 -19.23
CA THR A 131 11.20 7.24 -18.26
C THR A 131 10.22 6.21 -18.85
N LYS A 132 10.12 6.14 -20.18
CA LYS A 132 9.19 5.24 -20.89
C LYS A 132 9.36 3.76 -20.53
N TYR A 133 10.60 3.33 -20.25
CA TYR A 133 10.92 1.92 -19.99
C TYR A 133 10.83 1.55 -18.49
N TYR A 134 10.56 2.54 -17.64
CA TYR A 134 10.46 2.40 -16.18
C TYR A 134 9.27 3.22 -15.63
N PRO A 135 8.03 2.98 -16.09
CA PRO A 135 6.92 3.90 -15.86
C PRO A 135 6.25 3.77 -14.49
N THR A 136 6.68 2.83 -13.65
CA THR A 136 5.97 2.49 -12.40
C THR A 136 6.90 2.53 -11.20
N TRP A 137 6.31 2.84 -10.05
CA TRP A 137 6.97 2.74 -8.75
C TRP A 137 6.36 1.57 -7.97
N PRO A 138 6.95 0.36 -8.05
CA PRO A 138 6.44 -0.78 -7.31
C PRO A 138 6.67 -0.60 -5.81
N GLY A 139 5.61 -0.76 -5.02
CA GLY A 139 5.65 -0.65 -3.56
C GLY A 139 5.32 -1.96 -2.86
N ILE A 140 6.24 -2.47 -2.04
CA ILE A 140 5.98 -3.55 -1.07
C ILE A 140 6.44 -3.03 0.28
N TRP A 141 5.49 -2.81 1.18
CA TRP A 141 5.74 -2.14 2.45
C TRP A 141 4.72 -2.58 3.50
N MET A 142 4.99 -2.24 4.76
CA MET A 142 4.14 -2.56 5.90
C MET A 142 3.73 -1.30 6.64
N MET A 143 2.52 -1.33 7.21
CA MET A 143 1.98 -0.26 8.05
C MET A 143 1.36 -0.87 9.31
N GLY A 144 1.52 -0.21 10.45
CA GLY A 144 0.80 -0.57 11.66
C GLY A 144 -0.71 -0.42 11.47
N ASN A 145 -1.51 -1.26 12.14
CA ASN A 145 -2.97 -1.34 11.97
C ASN A 145 -3.76 -0.11 12.50
N LEU A 146 -3.08 1.00 12.82
CA LEU A 146 -3.70 2.24 13.33
C LEU A 146 -4.34 3.08 12.22
N GLY A 147 -4.00 2.82 10.97
CA GLY A 147 -4.58 3.48 9.80
C GLY A 147 -4.63 2.51 8.63
N ARG A 148 -5.44 2.84 7.63
CA ARG A 148 -5.54 2.11 6.38
C ARG A 148 -4.78 2.88 5.31
N ALA A 149 -3.81 2.24 4.68
CA ALA A 149 -3.01 2.82 3.61
C ALA A 149 -3.91 3.48 2.54
N ILE A 150 -3.51 4.65 2.02
CA ILE A 150 -4.24 5.48 1.04
C ILE A 150 -5.67 5.94 1.41
N PHE A 151 -6.09 5.74 2.67
CA PHE A 151 -7.26 6.38 3.26
C PHE A 151 -6.83 7.52 4.16
N SER A 152 -6.67 8.72 3.56
CA SER A 152 -6.14 9.91 4.24
C SER A 152 -6.87 10.26 5.53
N ALA A 153 -8.18 10.02 5.63
CA ALA A 153 -8.93 10.25 6.88
C ALA A 153 -8.47 9.36 8.04
N SER A 154 -8.00 8.15 7.76
CA SER A 154 -7.50 7.20 8.76
C SER A 154 -6.01 7.37 9.08
N THR A 155 -5.26 8.00 8.18
CA THR A 155 -3.82 8.24 8.34
C THR A 155 -3.51 9.69 8.71
N ASN A 156 -4.51 10.57 8.70
CA ASN A 156 -4.34 11.97 9.08
C ASN A 156 -3.87 12.06 10.54
N ARG A 157 -2.87 12.91 10.79
CA ARG A 157 -2.24 13.08 12.11
C ARG A 157 -1.60 11.81 12.70
N MET A 158 -1.42 10.76 11.91
CA MET A 158 -0.66 9.56 12.32
C MET A 158 0.84 9.72 12.12
N TRP A 159 1.26 10.61 11.21
CA TRP A 159 2.66 10.93 10.92
C TRP A 159 3.10 12.18 11.71
N PRO A 160 4.26 12.19 12.39
CA PRO A 160 5.25 11.12 12.62
C PRO A 160 5.19 10.64 14.08
N PHE A 161 4.35 9.65 14.45
CA PHE A 161 4.09 9.43 15.90
C PHE A 161 4.22 7.99 16.43
N SER A 162 4.92 7.09 15.74
CA SER A 162 5.33 5.83 16.35
C SER A 162 6.66 6.01 17.08
N TYR A 163 6.59 6.38 18.36
CA TYR A 163 7.74 6.41 19.27
C TYR A 163 7.66 5.25 20.26
N ASP A 164 8.80 4.76 20.72
CA ASP A 164 8.94 3.73 21.75
C ASP A 164 8.92 4.30 23.18
N ARG A 165 8.91 5.64 23.31
CA ARG A 165 8.92 6.37 24.57
C ARG A 165 7.95 7.55 24.56
N CYS A 166 7.41 7.85 25.73
CA CYS A 166 6.54 9.01 25.93
C CYS A 166 7.40 10.25 26.21
N GLU A 167 7.47 11.20 25.28
CA GLU A 167 8.16 12.49 25.49
C GLU A 167 7.14 13.60 25.75
N LEU A 168 6.76 13.75 27.03
CA LEU A 168 5.78 14.74 27.48
C LEU A 168 6.28 16.19 27.30
N ASP A 169 7.60 16.37 27.24
CA ASP A 169 8.22 17.69 27.10
C ASP A 169 8.31 18.16 25.64
N VAL A 170 8.14 17.23 24.69
CA VAL A 170 8.23 17.49 23.24
C VAL A 170 6.85 17.51 22.57
N PHE A 171 5.89 16.73 23.09
CA PHE A 171 4.56 16.59 22.49
C PHE A 171 3.43 16.88 23.48
N ASP A 172 2.45 17.69 23.05
CA ASP A 172 1.24 17.96 23.83
C ASP A 172 0.42 16.67 24.06
N PRO A 173 0.28 16.20 25.31
CA PRO A 173 -0.40 14.95 25.65
C PRO A 173 -1.91 14.95 25.34
N ALA A 174 -2.52 16.09 25.01
CA ALA A 174 -3.91 16.16 24.55
C ALA A 174 -4.12 15.49 23.18
N ASN A 175 -3.07 15.40 22.34
CA ASN A 175 -3.16 14.89 20.97
C ASN A 175 -2.78 13.40 20.82
N GLN A 176 -2.42 12.70 21.92
CA GLN A 176 -1.71 11.42 21.84
C GLN A 176 -2.14 10.38 22.90
N ARG A 177 -3.41 9.95 22.91
CA ARG A 177 -3.83 8.80 23.73
C ARG A 177 -4.74 7.84 22.97
N ILE A 178 -4.17 6.73 22.50
CA ILE A 178 -4.92 5.51 22.16
C ILE A 178 -4.71 4.56 23.33
N SER A 179 -5.77 4.32 24.11
CA SER A 179 -5.72 3.51 25.34
C SER A 179 -5.62 2.02 25.00
N ALA A 180 -4.47 1.39 25.24
CA ALA A 180 -4.36 -0.06 25.22
C ALA A 180 -4.90 -0.67 26.54
N TYR A 181 -5.83 -1.62 26.43
CA TYR A 181 -6.31 -2.41 27.57
C TYR A 181 -5.23 -3.40 28.01
N ARG A 182 -4.75 -3.29 29.26
CA ARG A 182 -4.06 -4.40 29.93
C ARG A 182 -4.61 -4.59 31.34
N SER A 183 -4.95 -5.84 31.63
CA SER A 183 -5.41 -6.33 32.91
C SER A 183 -4.44 -6.00 34.05
N ALA A 184 -5.03 -5.49 35.14
CA ALA A 184 -4.58 -5.47 36.53
C ALA A 184 -3.13 -5.03 36.88
N ARG A 185 -3.08 -3.90 37.61
CA ARG A 185 -2.02 -3.45 38.54
C ARG A 185 -0.71 -2.94 37.92
N ARG A 186 -0.79 -1.76 37.29
CA ARG A 186 0.09 -0.58 37.50
C ARG A 186 -0.29 0.46 36.45
N ARG A 187 -0.88 1.58 36.88
CA ARG A 187 -1.30 2.69 36.03
C ARG A 187 -0.05 3.47 35.61
N TRP A 188 0.61 3.02 34.54
CA TRP A 188 1.55 3.82 33.78
C TRP A 188 0.98 3.98 32.38
N SER A 189 0.66 5.22 32.02
CA SER A 189 0.18 5.61 30.70
C SER A 189 1.29 5.30 29.69
N ARG A 190 1.24 4.15 29.02
CA ARG A 190 2.08 3.88 27.84
C ARG A 190 1.53 4.74 26.69
N CYS A 191 2.12 5.90 26.42
CA CYS A 191 1.98 6.51 25.10
C CYS A 191 2.79 5.64 24.12
N VAL A 192 2.04 4.91 23.29
CA VAL A 192 2.49 4.06 22.17
C VAL A 192 3.42 2.90 22.57
N VAL A 193 2.81 1.81 23.02
CA VAL A 193 3.26 0.47 22.62
C VAL A 193 2.18 -0.05 21.68
N VAL A 194 2.46 -0.09 20.37
CA VAL A 194 1.63 -0.84 19.44
C VAL A 194 1.89 -2.32 19.70
N THR A 195 1.25 -2.88 20.74
CA THR A 195 0.85 -4.28 20.61
C THR A 195 -0.15 -4.26 19.47
N ALA A 196 0.24 -4.78 18.30
CA ALA A 196 -0.65 -4.83 17.15
C ALA A 196 -1.99 -5.41 17.63
N ASP A 197 -3.06 -4.65 17.50
CA ASP A 197 -4.41 -5.18 17.70
C ASP A 197 -4.66 -6.16 16.55
N CYS A 198 -4.20 -7.40 16.76
CA CYS A 198 -4.53 -8.50 15.88
C CYS A 198 -6.02 -8.77 16.06
N PRO A 199 -6.81 -8.87 14.97
CA PRO A 199 -8.15 -9.39 15.05
C PRO A 199 -8.10 -10.74 15.77
N ARG A 200 -8.79 -10.87 16.91
CA ARG A 200 -8.98 -12.19 17.51
C ARG A 200 -9.93 -12.93 16.60
N ASN A 201 -9.53 -14.11 16.12
CA ASN A 201 -10.44 -15.02 15.46
C ASN A 201 -11.68 -15.19 16.36
N ALA A 202 -12.84 -14.77 15.87
CA ALA A 202 -14.10 -15.25 16.41
C ALA A 202 -14.15 -16.74 16.03
N GLY A 203 -14.02 -17.59 17.05
CA GLY A 203 -14.20 -19.03 16.91
C GLY A 203 -15.67 -19.39 16.66
#